data_AF-E5KXX8-F1
#
_entry.id   AF-E5KXX8-F1
#
_cell.length_a   1.000
_cell.length_b   1.000
_cell.length_c   1.000
_cell.angle_alpha   90.00
_cell.angle_beta   90.00
_cell.angle_gamma   90.00
#
_symmetry.space_group_name_H-M   'P 1'
#
loop_
_entity.id
_entity.type
_entity.pdbx_description
1 polymer ?
#
loop_
_entity_poly.entity_id
_entity_poly.type
_entity_poly.pdbx_seq_one_letter_code
_entity_poly.pdbx_strand_id
1 'polypeptide(L)'
;FIEAEHALDPNYAKKLGVDIDNLIISQPDTGEQALEITEALVRSGAIDVVVIDSVAALVPKAEIEGEMGDSHIGLQARLMSQALRKLAGAINKSNATCIFINQLREKVGVMFGNPETTPG
;
A
#
# COMPACT_ATOMS: atom_id res chain seq x y z
N PHE A 1 -10.61 0.83 -0.44
CA PHE A 1 -9.72 0.19 0.56
C PHE A 1 -8.95 -0.90 -0.14
N ILE A 2 -7.64 -0.75 -0.25
CA ILE A 2 -6.74 -1.72 -0.87
C ILE A 2 -6.17 -2.55 0.26
N GLU A 3 -6.66 -3.78 0.38
CA GLU A 3 -6.36 -4.68 1.48
C GLU A 3 -5.31 -5.73 1.05
N ALA A 4 -4.05 -5.35 1.22
CA ALA A 4 -2.89 -6.20 0.99
C ALA A 4 -2.56 -7.09 2.20
N GLU A 5 -3.01 -6.75 3.42
CA GLU A 5 -2.78 -7.59 4.62
C GLU A 5 -3.77 -8.75 4.81
N HIS A 6 -4.89 -8.74 4.08
CA HIS A 6 -5.96 -9.74 4.18
C HIS A 6 -6.49 -9.96 5.63
N ALA A 7 -6.49 -8.91 6.45
CA ALA A 7 -6.87 -8.87 7.86
C ALA A 7 -8.09 -7.97 8.18
N LEU A 8 -8.68 -7.25 7.21
CA LEU A 8 -9.88 -6.43 7.44
C LEU A 8 -11.07 -7.25 7.97
N ASP A 9 -11.61 -6.86 9.14
CA ASP A 9 -12.88 -7.38 9.67
C ASP A 9 -14.05 -6.42 9.35
N PRO A 10 -14.97 -6.78 8.45
CA PRO A 10 -16.12 -5.94 8.09
C PRO A 10 -17.06 -5.67 9.27
N ASN A 11 -17.19 -6.61 10.21
CA ASN A 11 -18.06 -6.43 11.37
C ASN A 11 -17.47 -5.39 12.32
N TYR A 12 -16.15 -5.40 12.50
CA TYR A 12 -15.46 -4.40 13.30
C TYR A 12 -15.50 -3.02 12.63
N ALA A 13 -15.23 -2.95 11.33
CA ALA A 13 -15.32 -1.70 10.56
C ALA A 13 -16.74 -1.08 10.64
N LYS A 14 -17.80 -1.90 10.54
CA LYS A 14 -19.19 -1.43 10.72
C LYS A 14 -19.43 -0.84 12.11
N LYS A 15 -18.86 -1.44 13.17
CA LYS A 15 -18.94 -0.90 14.54
C LYS A 15 -18.22 0.44 14.70
N LEU A 16 -17.19 0.69 13.88
CA LEU A 16 -16.49 1.97 13.82
C LEU A 16 -17.20 3.02 12.95
N GLY A 17 -18.36 2.70 12.38
CA GLY A 17 -19.16 3.63 11.58
C GLY A 17 -18.82 3.64 10.09
N VAL A 18 -18.04 2.66 9.60
CA VAL A 18 -17.79 2.50 8.17
C VAL A 18 -19.05 1.95 7.49
N ASP A 19 -19.44 2.57 6.38
CA ASP A 19 -20.48 2.06 5.49
C ASP A 19 -19.91 0.93 4.62
N ILE A 20 -20.11 -0.31 5.07
CA ILE A 20 -19.57 -1.51 4.41
C ILE A 20 -20.21 -1.74 3.04
N ASP A 21 -21.48 -1.36 2.85
CA ASP A 21 -22.20 -1.64 1.61
C ASP A 21 -21.67 -0.77 0.45
N ASN A 22 -21.18 0.44 0.77
CA ASN A 22 -20.56 1.36 -0.19
C ASN A 22 -19.03 1.35 -0.16
N LEU A 23 -18.40 0.55 0.70
CA LEU A 23 -16.95 0.45 0.77
C LEU A 23 -16.41 -0.42 -0.37
N ILE A 24 -15.71 0.20 -1.32
CA ILE A 24 -14.97 -0.54 -2.34
C ILE A 24 -13.74 -1.19 -1.69
N ILE A 25 -13.67 -2.52 -1.75
CA ILE A 25 -12.53 -3.32 -1.27
C ILE A 25 -11.85 -3.98 -2.46
N SER A 26 -10.52 -3.95 -2.47
CA SER A 26 -9.69 -4.70 -3.41
C SER A 26 -8.65 -5.49 -2.63
N GLN A 27 -8.48 -6.77 -2.95
CA GLN A 27 -7.46 -7.65 -2.39
C GLN A 27 -6.47 -8.03 -3.49
N PRO A 28 -5.39 -7.25 -3.67
CA PRO A 28 -4.43 -7.47 -4.74
C PRO A 28 -3.50 -8.65 -4.41
N ASP A 29 -3.07 -9.37 -5.44
CA ASP A 29 -2.08 -10.45 -5.38
C ASP A 29 -0.65 -9.89 -5.32
N THR A 30 -0.38 -8.73 -5.93
CA THR A 30 0.97 -8.13 -5.96
C THR A 30 0.97 -6.63 -5.64
N GLY A 31 2.13 -6.11 -5.24
CA GLY A 31 2.34 -4.69 -4.97
C GLY A 31 2.10 -3.82 -6.22
N GLU A 32 2.51 -4.27 -7.40
CA GLU A 32 2.24 -3.58 -8.68
C GLU A 32 0.72 -3.46 -8.90
N GLN A 33 -0.01 -4.57 -8.77
CA GLN A 33 -1.45 -4.60 -8.97
C GLN A 33 -2.17 -3.67 -7.97
N ALA A 34 -1.77 -3.69 -6.70
CA ALA A 34 -2.31 -2.81 -5.67
C ALA A 34 -2.19 -1.32 -6.06
N LEU A 35 -1.01 -0.92 -6.55
CA LEU A 35 -0.70 0.45 -6.92
C LEU A 35 -1.37 0.87 -8.24
N GLU A 36 -1.51 -0.06 -9.20
CA GLU A 36 -2.27 0.14 -10.44
C GLU A 36 -3.77 0.33 -10.18
N ILE A 37 -4.36 -0.48 -9.30
CA ILE A 37 -5.75 -0.33 -8.88
C ILE A 37 -5.94 1.03 -8.18
N THR A 38 -5.03 1.39 -7.28
CA THR A 38 -5.04 2.70 -6.62
C THR A 38 -5.01 3.83 -7.65
N GLU A 39 -4.12 3.76 -8.64
CA GLU A 39 -4.01 4.78 -9.68
C GLU A 39 -5.29 4.88 -10.52
N ALA A 40 -5.87 3.74 -10.91
CA ALA A 40 -7.11 3.69 -11.68
C ALA A 40 -8.29 4.31 -10.92
N LEU A 41 -8.43 3.98 -9.63
CA LEU A 41 -9.47 4.55 -8.76
C LEU A 41 -9.32 6.07 -8.62
N VAL A 42 -8.10 6.54 -8.34
CA VAL A 42 -7.81 7.98 -8.23
C VAL A 42 -8.09 8.71 -9.56
N ARG A 43 -7.67 8.14 -10.70
CA ARG A 43 -7.89 8.74 -12.02
C ARG A 43 -9.35 8.77 -12.45
N SER A 44 -10.17 7.84 -11.94
CA SER A 44 -11.60 7.82 -12.25
C SER A 44 -12.33 9.07 -11.75
N GLY A 45 -11.79 9.75 -10.72
CA GLY A 45 -12.44 10.88 -10.06
C GLY A 45 -13.69 10.49 -9.25
N ALA A 46 -13.99 9.19 -9.15
CA ALA A 46 -15.16 8.68 -8.42
C ALA A 46 -14.88 8.44 -6.93
N ILE A 47 -13.61 8.54 -6.50
CA ILE A 47 -13.17 8.20 -5.15
C ILE A 47 -12.48 9.39 -4.50
N ASP A 48 -13.04 9.84 -3.38
CA ASP A 48 -12.46 10.93 -2.58
C ASP A 48 -11.30 10.47 -1.70
N VAL A 49 -11.36 9.24 -1.18
CA VAL A 49 -10.33 8.69 -0.27
C VAL A 49 -10.01 7.24 -0.62
N VAL A 50 -8.72 6.95 -0.78
CA VAL A 50 -8.19 5.58 -0.94
C VAL A 50 -7.23 5.29 0.21
N VAL A 51 -7.44 4.17 0.90
CA VAL A 51 -6.53 3.66 1.94
C VAL A 51 -5.85 2.41 1.40
N ILE A 52 -4.53 2.31 1.56
CA ILE A 52 -3.71 1.15 1.25
C ILE A 52 -3.22 0.55 2.57
N ASP A 53 -3.65 -0.68 2.87
CA ASP A 53 -3.33 -1.44 4.07
C ASP A 53 -2.67 -2.77 3.68
N SER A 54 -1.34 -2.86 3.63
CA SER A 54 -0.34 -1.88 4.01
C SER A 54 0.86 -1.87 3.05
N VAL A 55 1.73 -0.86 3.18
CA VAL A 55 2.95 -0.75 2.35
C VAL A 55 3.88 -1.94 2.53
N ALA A 56 4.04 -2.47 3.75
CA ALA A 56 4.90 -3.64 3.95
C ALA A 56 4.39 -4.89 3.24
N ALA A 57 3.07 -4.99 3.04
CA ALA A 57 2.44 -6.09 2.31
C ALA A 57 2.44 -5.91 0.78
N LEU A 58 2.96 -4.78 0.26
CA LEU A 58 3.12 -4.56 -1.18
C LEU A 58 4.34 -5.34 -1.70
N VAL A 59 4.21 -6.65 -1.81
CA VAL A 59 5.27 -7.55 -2.28
C VAL A 59 5.36 -7.46 -3.81
N PRO A 60 6.53 -7.12 -4.39
CA PRO A 60 6.71 -7.08 -5.83
C PRO A 60 6.45 -8.46 -6.47
N LYS A 61 5.87 -8.47 -7.67
CA LYS A 61 5.57 -9.70 -8.40
C LYS A 61 6.78 -10.64 -8.53
N ALA A 62 7.95 -10.08 -8.83
CA ALA A 62 9.17 -10.88 -8.98
C ALA A 62 9.62 -11.54 -7.66
N GLU A 63 9.29 -10.97 -6.51
CA GLU A 63 9.56 -11.58 -5.20
C GLU A 63 8.56 -12.71 -4.90
N ILE A 64 7.29 -12.56 -5.30
CA ILE A 64 6.25 -13.59 -5.17
C ILE A 64 6.55 -14.80 -6.06
N GLU A 65 7.02 -14.56 -7.28
CA GLU A 65 7.36 -15.62 -8.25
C GLU A 65 8.74 -16.25 -8.02
N GLY A 66 9.58 -15.60 -7.19
CA GLY A 66 10.91 -16.09 -6.83
C GLY A 66 10.91 -17.16 -5.74
N GLU A 67 12.08 -17.70 -5.42
CA GLU A 67 12.22 -18.66 -4.33
C GLU A 67 12.46 -17.95 -2.98
N MET A 68 12.01 -18.58 -1.89
CA MET A 68 12.31 -18.10 -0.54
C MET A 68 13.83 -18.10 -0.31
N GLY A 69 14.39 -16.91 -0.07
CA GLY A 69 15.83 -16.71 0.12
C GLY A 69 16.53 -16.06 -1.07
N ASP A 70 15.83 -15.87 -2.19
CA ASP A 70 16.35 -15.08 -3.30
C ASP A 70 16.55 -13.62 -2.91
N SER A 71 17.67 -13.06 -3.34
CA SER A 71 18.07 -11.70 -3.01
C SER A 71 17.38 -10.67 -3.90
N HIS A 72 16.32 -10.05 -3.39
CA HIS A 72 15.56 -8.98 -4.06
C HIS A 72 15.81 -7.61 -3.41
N ILE A 73 17.08 -7.23 -3.25
CA ILE A 73 17.47 -6.03 -2.49
C ILE A 73 16.83 -4.77 -3.10
N GLY A 74 16.00 -4.08 -2.30
CA GLY A 74 15.44 -2.77 -2.63
C GLY A 74 14.35 -2.80 -3.70
N LEU A 75 13.82 -3.96 -4.06
CA LEU A 75 12.80 -4.08 -5.10
C LEU A 75 11.50 -3.33 -4.72
N GLN A 76 11.04 -3.50 -3.48
CA GLN A 76 9.86 -2.80 -2.95
C GLN A 76 10.06 -1.26 -2.94
N ALA A 77 11.21 -0.76 -2.47
CA ALA A 77 11.49 0.68 -2.46
C ALA A 77 11.52 1.29 -3.87
N ARG A 78 12.01 0.54 -4.87
CA ARG A 78 11.98 0.96 -6.28
C ARG A 78 10.56 0.98 -6.82
N LEU A 79 9.76 -0.04 -6.51
CA LEU A 79 8.34 -0.09 -6.87
C LEU A 79 7.58 1.12 -6.31
N MET A 80 7.72 1.37 -5.00
CA MET A 80 7.10 2.52 -4.32
C MET A 80 7.53 3.86 -4.93
N SER A 81 8.83 4.05 -5.16
CA SER A 81 9.36 5.27 -5.79
C SER A 81 8.77 5.54 -7.18
N GLN A 82 8.54 4.48 -7.97
CA GLN A 82 7.93 4.61 -9.30
C GLN A 82 6.43 4.89 -9.20
N ALA A 83 5.73 4.18 -8.31
CA ALA A 83 4.29 4.31 -8.15
C ALA A 83 3.90 5.68 -7.57
N LEU A 84 4.58 6.15 -6.53
CA LEU A 84 4.32 7.46 -5.93
C LEU A 84 4.53 8.60 -6.94
N ARG A 85 5.51 8.47 -7.84
CA ARG A 85 5.72 9.46 -8.91
C ARG A 85 4.52 9.56 -9.86
N LYS A 86 3.89 8.43 -10.21
CA LYS A 86 2.69 8.39 -11.05
C LYS A 86 1.45 8.87 -10.27
N LEU A 87 1.27 8.34 -9.06
CA LEU A 87 0.14 8.63 -8.18
C LEU A 87 0.07 10.11 -7.79
N ALA A 88 1.19 10.75 -7.46
CA ALA A 88 1.20 12.17 -7.10
C ALA A 88 0.57 13.06 -8.19
N GLY A 89 0.85 12.76 -9.46
CA GLY A 89 0.25 13.46 -10.59
C GLY A 89 -1.24 13.19 -10.77
N ALA A 90 -1.71 11.99 -10.43
CA ALA A 90 -3.12 11.62 -10.49
C ALA A 90 -3.93 12.22 -9.32
N ILE A 91 -3.38 12.14 -8.11
CA ILE A 91 -3.94 12.71 -6.87
C ILE A 91 -4.17 14.21 -7.03
N ASN A 92 -3.16 14.95 -7.50
CA ASN A 92 -3.25 16.40 -7.68
C ASN A 92 -4.34 16.84 -8.69
N LYS A 93 -4.78 15.96 -9.59
CA LYS A 93 -5.82 16.25 -10.59
C LYS A 93 -7.22 15.82 -10.16
N SER A 94 -7.32 14.91 -9.20
CA SER A 94 -8.58 14.24 -8.82
C SER A 94 -9.16 14.74 -7.49
N ASN A 95 -8.42 15.55 -6.73
CA ASN A 95 -8.74 15.91 -5.35
C ASN A 95 -8.94 14.71 -4.41
N ALA A 96 -8.49 13.52 -4.81
CA ALA A 96 -8.51 12.34 -3.98
C ALA A 96 -7.43 12.44 -2.88
N THR A 97 -7.66 11.80 -1.74
CA THR A 97 -6.67 11.61 -0.68
C THR A 97 -6.23 10.15 -0.66
N CYS A 98 -4.92 9.90 -0.74
CA CYS A 98 -4.37 8.56 -0.56
C CYS A 98 -3.70 8.44 0.81
N ILE A 99 -4.09 7.43 1.59
CA ILE A 99 -3.53 7.10 2.90
C ILE A 99 -2.80 5.78 2.78
N PHE A 100 -1.54 5.75 3.19
CA PHE A 100 -0.72 4.54 3.24
C PHE A 100 -0.49 4.14 4.69
N ILE A 101 -0.98 2.94 5.06
CA ILE A 101 -0.64 2.32 6.34
C ILE A 101 0.71 1.64 6.17
N ASN A 102 1.57 1.79 7.18
CA ASN A 102 2.90 1.21 7.16
C ASN A 102 3.33 0.81 8.56
N GLN A 103 4.37 -0.01 8.64
CA GLN A 103 4.86 -0.60 9.87
C GLN A 103 6.21 -0.03 10.23
N LEU A 104 6.49 0.02 11.53
CA LEU A 104 7.84 0.29 12.01
C LEU A 104 8.69 -0.98 11.89
N ARG A 105 9.97 -0.76 11.57
CA ARG A 105 11.06 -1.73 11.55
C ARG A 105 12.26 -1.08 12.21
N GLU A 106 13.17 -1.88 12.75
CA GLU A 106 14.43 -1.39 13.31
C GLU A 106 15.61 -1.75 12.40
N LYS A 107 16.47 -0.77 12.13
CA LYS A 107 17.73 -1.00 11.40
C LYS A 107 18.77 -1.61 12.32
N VAL A 108 19.14 -2.86 12.04
CA VAL A 108 20.23 -3.54 12.75
C VAL A 108 21.55 -2.79 12.53
N GLY A 109 22.29 -2.55 13.60
CA GLY A 109 23.63 -1.93 13.55
C GLY A 109 23.66 -0.41 13.74
N VAL A 110 22.52 0.25 14.01
CA VAL A 110 22.49 1.67 14.37
C VAL A 110 22.82 1.82 15.86
N MET A 111 24.02 2.35 16.18
CA MET A 111 24.50 2.56 17.55
C MET A 111 24.21 3.98 18.10
N PHE A 112 23.77 4.91 17.24
CA PHE A 112 23.45 6.28 17.60
C PHE A 112 22.32 6.84 16.71
N GLY A 113 21.34 7.54 17.29
CA GLY A 113 20.15 8.05 16.61
C GLY A 113 18.92 7.13 16.74
N ASN A 114 17.81 7.48 16.07
CA ASN A 114 16.60 6.65 16.05
C ASN A 114 16.81 5.47 15.05
N PRO A 115 16.75 4.20 15.49
CA PRO A 115 16.87 3.04 14.62
C PRO A 115 15.60 2.74 13.80
N GLU A 116 14.48 3.42 14.09
CA GLU A 116 13.20 3.18 13.42
C GLU A 116 13.24 3.58 11.95
N THR A 117 12.66 2.71 11.13
CA THR A 117 12.48 2.90 9.69
C THR A 117 11.13 2.30 9.27
N THR A 118 10.65 2.68 8.09
CA THR A 118 9.46 2.06 7.48
C THR A 118 9.84 1.29 6.21
N PRO A 119 9.11 0.21 5.87
CA PRO A 119 9.18 -0.47 4.57
C PRO A 119 8.78 0.43 3.39
N GLY A 120 9.22 0.04 2.18
CA GLY A 120 8.96 0.77 0.93
C GLY A 120 9.76 2.05 0.76
#